data_AF-A0A2C6M9M1-F1
#
_entry.id   AF-A0A2C6M9M1-F1
#
_cell.length_a   1.000
_cell.length_b   1.000
_cell.length_c   1.000
_cell.angle_alpha   90.00
_cell.angle_beta   90.00
_cell.angle_gamma   90.00
#
_symmetry.space_group_name_H-M   'P 1'
#
loop_
_entity.id
_entity.type
_entity.pdbx_description
1 polymer ?
#
loop_
_entity_poly.entity_id
_entity_poly.type
_entity_poly.pdbx_seq_one_letter_code
_entity_poly.pdbx_strand_id
1 'polypeptide(L)' 'MHAKRAICTDNAPAAIGPYSQAVGFGPLIFTSGQIPIDPASGAIVTGDIQAQTRRSLEPAPA' A
#
# COMPACT_ATOMS: atom_id res chain seq x y z
N MET A 1 -27.73 -1.11 1.36
CA MET A 1 -26.66 -0.86 0.39
C MET A 1 -25.34 -0.83 1.13
N HIS A 2 -24.27 -1.40 0.58
CA HIS A 2 -22.94 -1.27 1.18
C HIS A 2 -22.35 0.10 0.80
N ALA A 3 -21.81 0.83 1.77
CA ALA A 3 -21.08 2.07 1.52
C ALA A 3 -19.60 1.76 1.27
N LYS A 4 -18.96 2.52 0.38
CA LYS A 4 -17.51 2.43 0.19
C LYS A 4 -16.80 3.00 1.42
N ARG A 5 -15.78 2.31 1.92
CA ARG A 5 -14.95 2.77 3.04
C ARG A 5 -13.50 2.87 2.62
N ALA A 6 -12.89 4.05 2.76
CA ALA A 6 -11.47 4.22 2.55
C ALA A 6 -10.68 3.48 3.66
N ILE A 7 -9.59 2.83 3.28
CA ILE A 7 -8.66 2.16 4.19
C ILE A 7 -7.35 2.95 4.16
N CYS A 8 -6.84 3.29 5.35
CA CYS A 8 -5.60 4.02 5.58
C CYS A 8 -4.79 3.30 6.66
N THR A 9 -3.48 3.19 6.46
CA THR A 9 -2.51 2.61 7.40
C THR A 9 -1.15 3.27 7.23
N ASP A 10 -0.42 3.42 8.34
CA ASP A 10 0.96 3.93 8.35
C ASP A 10 1.97 2.84 7.92
N ASN A 11 1.52 1.59 7.84
CA ASN A 11 2.36 0.46 7.44
C ASN A 11 2.45 0.28 5.92
N ALA A 12 1.93 1.20 5.13
CA ALA A 12 2.01 1.17 3.66
C ALA A 12 2.39 2.56 3.14
N PRO A 13 2.97 2.66 1.94
CA PRO A 13 3.25 3.95 1.33
C PRO A 13 2.01 4.85 1.34
N ALA A 14 2.22 6.13 1.67
CA ALA A 14 1.14 7.10 1.70
C ALA A 14 0.46 7.21 0.33
N ALA A 15 -0.87 7.41 0.32
CA ALA A 15 -1.59 7.68 -0.90
C ALA A 15 -1.37 9.13 -1.35
N ILE A 16 -0.41 9.36 -2.25
CA ILE A 16 -0.05 10.71 -2.73
C ILE A 16 -0.92 11.08 -3.93
N GLY A 17 -2.09 11.66 -3.66
CA GLY A 17 -3.02 12.15 -4.68
C GLY A 17 -4.47 11.71 -4.42
N PRO A 18 -5.36 11.82 -5.42
CA PRO A 18 -6.79 11.56 -5.26
C PRO A 18 -7.14 10.06 -5.31
N TYR A 19 -6.48 9.24 -4.47
CA TYR A 19 -6.77 7.81 -4.32
C TYR A 19 -6.67 7.36 -2.86
N SER A 20 -7.10 6.13 -2.56
CA SER A 20 -6.95 5.51 -1.24
C SER A 20 -6.06 4.26 -1.36
N GLN A 21 -5.29 3.94 -0.33
CA GLN A 21 -4.45 2.72 -0.30
C GLN A 21 -5.28 1.47 -0.62
N ALA A 22 -6.48 1.40 -0.04
CA ALA A 22 -7.52 0.46 -0.45
C ALA A 22 -8.93 1.03 -0.20
N VAL A 23 -9.92 0.39 -0.81
CA VAL A 23 -11.34 0.65 -0.56
C VAL A 23 -12.04 -0.66 -0.20
N GLY A 24 -12.76 -0.68 0.92
CA GLY A 24 -13.66 -1.76 1.30
C GLY A 24 -15.08 -1.54 0.76
N PHE A 25 -15.71 -2.60 0.26
CA PHE A 25 -17.10 -2.59 -0.17
C PHE A 25 -17.77 -3.95 0.11
N GLY A 26 -18.61 -3.99 1.16
CA GLY A 26 -19.15 -5.26 1.65
C GLY A 26 -18.02 -6.22 2.07
N PRO A 27 -17.97 -7.46 1.55
CA PRO A 27 -16.91 -8.42 1.87
C PRO A 27 -15.63 -8.23 1.04
N LEU A 28 -15.62 -7.31 0.08
CA LEU A 28 -14.49 -7.13 -0.84
C LEU A 28 -13.57 -6.00 -0.38
N ILE A 29 -12.27 -6.17 -0.63
CA ILE A 29 -11.24 -5.14 -0.51
C ILE A 29 -10.59 -4.98 -1.88
N PHE A 30 -10.58 -3.75 -2.37
CA PHE A 30 -9.90 -3.35 -3.60
C PHE A 30 -8.65 -2.58 -3.23
N THR A 31 -7.46 -3.15 -3.49
CA THR A 31 -6.18 -2.52 -3.18
C THR A 31 -5.68 -1.70 -4.36
N SER A 32 -5.09 -0.54 -4.09
CA SER A 32 -4.28 0.17 -5.09
C SER A 32 -2.98 -0.59 -5.35
N GLY A 33 -2.39 -0.38 -6.52
CA GLY A 33 -1.06 -0.92 -6.83
C GLY A 33 -0.02 -0.44 -5.83
N GLN A 34 0.81 -1.35 -5.34
CA GLN A 34 1.90 -1.04 -4.41
C GLN A 34 3.23 -0.97 -5.16
N ILE A 35 3.96 0.11 -4.92
CA ILE A 35 5.32 0.33 -5.39
C ILE A 35 6.30 0.00 -4.26
N PRO A 36 7.57 -0.32 -4.58
CA PRO A 36 8.56 -0.81 -3.60
C PRO A 36 9.12 0.33 -2.73
N ILE A 37 8.24 1.15 -2.14
CA ILE A 37 8.58 2.22 -1.23
C ILE A 37 8.61 1.69 0.21
N ASP A 38 9.65 2.07 0.94
CA ASP A 38 9.67 1.97 2.39
C ASP A 38 8.83 3.12 2.99
N PRO A 39 7.74 2.81 3.71
CA PRO A 39 6.86 3.83 4.28
C PRO A 39 7.53 4.68 5.35
N ALA A 40 8.61 4.22 6.00
CA ALA A 40 9.34 5.01 6.99
C ALA A 40 10.17 6.12 6.33
N SER A 41 10.86 5.81 5.23
CA SER A 41 11.71 6.77 4.52
C SER A 41 11.01 7.50 3.37
N GLY A 42 9.90 6.95 2.85
CA GLY A 42 9.26 7.42 1.61
C GLY A 42 10.08 7.17 0.34
N ALA A 43 11.19 6.42 0.44
CA ALA A 43 12.09 6.13 -0.67
C ALA A 43 11.86 4.73 -1.24
N ILE A 44 12.23 4.52 -2.51
CA ILE A 44 12.28 3.18 -3.09
C ILE A 44 13.38 2.38 -2.41
N VAL A 45 13.08 1.13 -2.00
CA VAL A 45 14.09 0.26 -1.39
C VAL A 45 15.22 -0.06 -2.37
N THR A 46 16.44 -0.09 -1.84
CA THR A 46 17.62 -0.51 -2.61
C THR A 46 17.68 -2.02 -2.76
N GLY A 47 18.33 -2.50 -3.81
CA GLY A 47 18.50 -3.93 -4.09
C GLY A 47 18.03 -4.32 -5.48
N ASP A 48 17.92 -5.63 -5.69
CA ASP A 48 17.51 -6.21 -6.95
C ASP A 48 15.97 -6.29 -7.10
N ILE A 49 15.53 -6.91 -8.18
CA ILE A 49 14.10 -7.11 -8.44
C ILE A 49 13.41 -7.95 -7.35
N GLN A 50 14.14 -8.87 -6.70
CA GLN A 50 13.57 -9.69 -5.63
C GLN A 50 13.30 -8.83 -4.39
N ALA A 51 14.24 -7.95 -4.01
CA ALA A 51 14.08 -7.02 -2.90
C ALA A 51 12.90 -6.06 -3.13
N GLN A 52 12.79 -5.49 -4.32
CA GLN A 52 11.67 -4.61 -4.67
C GLN A 52 10.33 -5.35 -4.72
N THR A 53 10.30 -6.56 -5.31
CA THR A 53 9.09 -7.39 -5.35
C THR A 53 8.61 -7.73 -3.94
N ARG A 54 9.53 -8.11 -3.05
CA ARG A 54 9.20 -8.36 -1.64
C ARG A 54 8.56 -7.13 -1.00
N ARG A 55 9.18 -5.95 -1.17
CA ARG A 55 8.64 -4.70 -0.60
C ARG A 55 7.26 -4.33 -1.14
N SER A 56 6.97 -4.58 -2.42
CA SER A 56 5.64 -4.33 -2.99
C SER A 56 4.55 -5.27 -2.44
N LEU A 57 4.92 -6.44 -1.91
CA LEU A 57 3.99 -7.43 -1.36
C LEU A 57 3.85 -7.35 0.16
N GLU A 58 4.86 -6.82 0.85
CA GLU A 58 4.90 -6.77 2.31
C GLU A 58 4.46 -5.40 2.85
N PRO A 59 3.69 -5.37 3.95
CA PRO A 59 3.53 -4.14 4.73
C PRO A 59 4.88 -3.73 5.35
N ALA A 60 4.96 -2.52 5.92
CA ALA A 60 6.14 -2.02 6.61
C ALA A 60 6.70 -3.11 7.55
N PRO A 61 8.03 -3.35 7.58
CA PRO A 61 8.61 -4.17 8.62
C PRO A 61 8.26 -3.53 9.98
N ALA A 62 7.86 -4.36 10.93
CA ALA A 62 7.64 -3.94 12.32
C ALA A 62 8.95 -3.47 12.97
#